data_AF-S4RUI3-F1
#
_entry.id   AF-S4RUI3-F1
#
_cell.length_a   1.000
_cell.length_b   1.000
_cell.length_c   1.000
_cell.angle_alpha   90.00
_cell.angle_beta   90.00
_cell.angle_gamma   90.00
#
_symmetry.space_group_name_H-M   'P 1'
#
loop_
_entity.id
_entity.type
_entity.pdbx_description
1 polymer ?
#
loop_
_entity_poly.entity_id
_entity_poly.type
_entity_poly.pdbx_seq_one_letter_code
_entity_poly.pdbx_strand_id
1 'polypeptide(L)'
;SMWSRDQPTPEETGTLPGSNMYGTHPFFMYKHKVGAWTGVLYKLAHAQDWWVKNNQAKGSIDISTIATGGVADIYVIQAQSPDDIVNNYFRLIGRPVMVPQWALGWNQCRWGYDTLDKLKGYDDNKLPLDVQWSDIDWMNKYRSFEFDQVNFKDLPSFVDDLHKSGRKYVPIVDAGIAYRPDSDYKAFQEAHVWPNDASFPDYTNPDTGHLEDVHTQVAFDGLWEDMNEASNFCQGACYRNQQVDKPVKQNLPYTPTGRDLEIKSMPLDTLHSNGVLQLDAHSYYGTQEVKATHSKNMRTFIIERSSFAGMGKFASRWLGDNFSEDKYMGYSISGVMMMNIFGIPLAGADICGFIGDTNPELCARWHHVGAYYPFSRNHNN
;
A
#
# COMPACT_ATOMS: atom_id res chain seq x y z
N SER A 1 6.92 15.04 3.02
CA SER A 1 7.21 14.94 1.57
C SER A 1 6.24 13.96 0.95
N MET A 2 5.95 14.04 -0.35
CA MET A 2 5.08 13.09 -1.06
C MET A 2 5.84 12.47 -2.23
N TRP A 3 6.18 11.20 -2.04
CA TRP A 3 6.79 10.29 -2.99
C TRP A 3 6.62 8.91 -2.37
N SER A 4 6.02 7.95 -3.06
CA SER A 4 5.79 6.62 -2.47
C SER A 4 7.13 5.97 -2.13
N ARG A 5 7.24 5.35 -0.95
CA ARG A 5 8.51 4.77 -0.50
C ARG A 5 8.30 3.63 0.47
N ASP A 6 9.03 2.54 0.22
CA ASP A 6 9.24 1.46 1.18
C ASP A 6 10.10 1.98 2.35
N GLN A 7 9.39 2.48 3.35
CA GLN A 7 9.92 2.99 4.59
C GLN A 7 8.94 2.63 5.71
N PRO A 8 9.39 1.90 6.75
CA PRO A 8 8.61 1.68 7.96
C PRO A 8 8.05 2.99 8.51
N THR A 9 6.88 2.91 9.15
CA THR A 9 6.12 4.05 9.65
C THR A 9 7.07 5.02 10.39
N PRO A 10 7.38 6.19 9.81
CA PRO A 10 8.32 7.12 10.41
C PRO A 10 7.68 7.85 11.59
N GLU A 11 8.50 8.21 12.58
CA GLU A 11 8.12 9.22 13.57
C GLU A 11 8.23 10.61 12.95
N GLU A 12 7.11 11.34 12.91
CA GLU A 12 7.09 12.74 12.48
C GLU A 12 7.53 13.64 13.64
N THR A 13 8.77 14.13 13.55
CA THR A 13 9.39 14.99 14.58
C THR A 13 9.04 16.47 14.41
N GLY A 14 8.37 16.85 13.31
CA GLY A 14 8.10 18.24 12.96
C GLY A 14 9.34 19.00 12.47
N THR A 15 10.47 18.32 12.26
CA THR A 15 11.71 18.91 11.72
C THR A 15 11.89 18.60 10.25
N LEU A 16 12.52 19.50 9.50
CA LEU A 16 12.88 19.26 8.10
C LEU A 16 14.19 18.46 7.98
N PRO A 17 14.36 17.65 6.92
CA PRO A 17 13.34 17.31 5.93
C PRO A 17 12.31 16.31 6.48
N GLY A 18 11.04 16.48 6.13
CA GLY A 18 9.99 15.53 6.53
C GLY A 18 10.17 14.16 5.88
N SER A 19 9.59 13.12 6.49
CA SER A 19 9.60 11.77 5.94
C SER A 19 8.55 11.60 4.84
N ASN A 20 8.61 10.46 4.15
CA ASN A 20 7.60 9.95 3.22
C ASN A 20 7.50 8.43 3.42
N MET A 21 6.38 7.85 3.01
CA MET A 21 6.08 6.43 3.20
C MET A 21 5.34 5.91 1.98
N TYR A 22 4.55 4.86 2.14
CA TYR A 22 3.96 4.06 1.06
C TYR A 22 3.04 4.80 0.09
N GLY A 23 2.31 5.83 0.53
CA GLY A 23 1.25 6.46 -0.27
C GLY A 23 1.31 7.99 -0.35
N THR A 24 0.75 8.53 -1.44
CA THR A 24 0.70 9.95 -1.78
C THR A 24 -0.75 10.42 -1.95
N HIS A 25 -1.25 11.17 -0.96
CA HIS A 25 -2.61 11.74 -0.96
C HIS A 25 -2.52 13.28 -0.84
N PRO A 26 -2.40 14.00 -1.96
CA PRO A 26 -2.26 15.45 -1.98
C PRO A 26 -3.59 16.18 -1.76
N PHE A 27 -4.24 15.87 -0.64
CA PHE A 27 -5.51 16.42 -0.23
C PHE A 27 -5.42 16.97 1.19
N PHE A 28 -5.96 18.16 1.40
CA PHE A 28 -6.14 18.72 2.74
C PHE A 28 -7.46 19.46 2.84
N MET A 29 -7.98 19.60 4.06
CA MET A 29 -9.16 20.42 4.33
C MET A 29 -8.96 21.27 5.58
N TYR A 30 -9.65 22.40 5.62
CA TYR A 30 -9.58 23.34 6.74
C TYR A 30 -10.91 24.04 6.98
N LYS A 31 -11.13 24.42 8.24
CA LYS A 31 -12.33 25.14 8.70
C LYS A 31 -12.10 26.65 8.66
N HIS A 32 -13.05 27.39 8.11
CA HIS A 32 -13.08 28.84 8.14
C HIS A 32 -13.67 29.37 9.45
N LYS A 33 -13.29 30.61 9.81
CA LYS A 33 -13.86 31.30 10.99
C LYS A 33 -15.38 31.49 10.91
N VAL A 34 -15.94 31.55 9.70
CA VAL A 34 -17.39 31.71 9.45
C VAL A 34 -18.18 30.39 9.53
N GLY A 35 -17.55 29.29 9.95
CA GLY A 35 -18.21 27.99 10.08
C GLY A 35 -18.29 27.16 8.79
N ALA A 36 -17.78 27.67 7.67
CA ALA A 36 -17.63 26.91 6.42
C ALA A 36 -16.34 26.07 6.40
N TRP A 37 -16.22 25.18 5.43
CA TRP A 37 -15.04 24.36 5.18
C TRP A 37 -14.56 24.48 3.74
N THR A 38 -13.25 24.29 3.54
CA THR A 38 -12.65 24.13 2.22
C THR A 38 -11.78 22.89 2.18
N GLY A 39 -11.94 22.08 1.13
CA GLY A 39 -11.03 21.01 0.75
C GLY A 39 -10.26 21.40 -0.51
N VAL A 40 -9.00 21.01 -0.59
CA VAL A 40 -8.15 21.23 -1.76
C VAL A 40 -7.50 19.90 -2.13
N LEU A 41 -7.75 19.44 -3.34
CA LEU A 41 -7.01 18.33 -3.96
C LEU A 41 -6.06 18.92 -4.99
N TYR A 42 -4.77 18.61 -4.83
CA TYR A 42 -3.74 18.91 -5.81
C TYR A 42 -3.42 17.63 -6.56
N LYS A 43 -4.10 17.37 -7.68
CA LYS A 43 -4.10 16.07 -8.35
C LYS A 43 -2.82 15.85 -9.17
N LEU A 44 -1.72 15.63 -8.45
CA LEU A 44 -0.39 15.46 -9.02
C LEU A 44 0.34 14.27 -8.37
N ALA A 45 0.82 13.35 -9.21
CA ALA A 45 1.56 12.15 -8.78
C ALA A 45 3.09 12.35 -8.72
N HIS A 46 3.59 13.47 -9.26
CA HIS A 46 5.01 13.79 -9.25
C HIS A 46 5.52 13.99 -7.82
N ALA A 47 6.80 13.73 -7.60
CA ALA A 47 7.44 13.95 -6.31
C ALA A 47 7.30 15.43 -5.89
N GLN A 48 6.89 15.67 -4.66
CA GLN A 48 6.59 17.03 -4.20
C GLN A 48 6.82 17.21 -2.70
N ASP A 49 7.25 18.41 -2.33
CA ASP A 49 7.33 18.85 -0.94
C ASP A 49 6.22 19.85 -0.63
N TRP A 50 5.75 19.79 0.61
CA TRP A 50 4.71 20.66 1.15
C TRP A 50 5.21 21.26 2.46
N TRP A 51 5.08 22.57 2.60
CA TRP A 51 5.33 23.29 3.83
C TRP A 51 4.04 23.90 4.33
N VAL A 52 3.70 23.59 5.58
CA VAL A 52 2.54 24.17 6.27
C VAL A 52 3.07 24.99 7.44
N LYS A 53 2.93 26.31 7.35
CA LYS A 53 3.38 27.24 8.39
C LYS A 53 2.18 27.88 9.07
N ASN A 54 1.96 27.55 10.33
CA ASN A 54 0.97 28.23 11.16
C ASN A 54 1.57 29.54 11.70
N ASN A 55 1.12 30.67 11.16
CA ASN A 55 1.51 31.99 11.62
C ASN A 55 0.49 32.53 12.63
N GLN A 56 0.63 32.12 13.89
CA GLN A 56 -0.30 32.50 14.96
C GLN A 56 -0.41 34.02 15.13
N ALA A 57 0.70 34.76 15.02
CA ALA A 57 0.72 36.22 15.17
C ALA A 57 -0.10 36.93 14.07
N LYS A 58 -0.05 36.43 12.84
CA LYS A 58 -0.87 36.96 11.72
C LYS A 58 -2.26 36.34 11.65
N GLY A 59 -2.51 35.25 12.39
CA GLY A 59 -3.72 34.45 12.28
C GLY A 59 -3.90 33.81 10.90
N SER A 60 -2.80 33.51 10.20
CA SER A 60 -2.79 32.90 8.86
C SER A 60 -2.09 31.53 8.88
N ILE A 61 -2.46 30.66 7.95
CA ILE A 61 -1.74 29.43 7.64
C ILE A 61 -1.24 29.57 6.21
N ASP A 62 0.08 29.51 6.04
CA ASP A 62 0.71 29.57 4.73
C ASP A 62 1.01 28.13 4.29
N ILE A 63 0.48 27.73 3.13
CA ILE A 63 0.73 26.42 2.51
C ILE A 63 1.44 26.67 1.20
N SER A 64 2.62 26.08 1.03
CA SER A 64 3.40 26.16 -0.20
C SER A 64 3.84 24.76 -0.62
N THR A 65 3.93 24.54 -1.94
CA THR A 65 4.42 23.28 -2.50
C THR A 65 5.35 23.54 -3.69
N ILE A 66 6.30 22.63 -3.89
CA ILE A 66 7.14 22.56 -5.08
C ILE A 66 7.15 21.08 -5.51
N ALA A 67 6.86 20.83 -6.78
CA ALA A 67 6.90 19.51 -7.39
C ALA A 67 8.02 19.42 -8.42
N THR A 68 8.46 18.20 -8.73
CA THR A 68 9.48 17.93 -9.76
C THR A 68 9.00 18.26 -11.18
N GLY A 69 7.69 18.28 -11.42
CA GLY A 69 7.11 18.53 -12.73
C GLY A 69 5.57 18.46 -12.75
N GLY A 70 5.03 18.19 -13.94
CA GLY A 70 3.61 18.02 -14.21
C GLY A 70 2.82 19.33 -14.27
N VAL A 71 1.49 19.22 -14.25
CA VAL A 71 0.56 20.35 -14.35
C VAL A 71 -0.20 20.51 -13.04
N ALA A 72 -0.37 21.76 -12.59
CA ALA A 72 -1.17 22.09 -11.43
C ALA A 72 -2.68 21.89 -11.71
N ASP A 73 -3.17 20.65 -11.58
CA ASP A 73 -4.60 20.32 -11.62
C ASP A 73 -5.19 20.39 -10.20
N ILE A 74 -5.77 21.56 -9.86
CA ILE A 74 -6.22 21.88 -8.50
C ILE A 74 -7.74 21.94 -8.43
N TYR A 75 -8.32 21.15 -7.53
CA TYR A 75 -9.74 21.17 -7.22
C TYR A 75 -9.96 21.82 -5.86
N VAL A 76 -10.82 22.84 -5.82
CA VAL A 76 -11.22 23.51 -4.58
C VAL A 76 -12.69 23.18 -4.30
N ILE A 77 -12.94 22.60 -3.13
CA ILE A 77 -14.26 22.15 -2.69
C ILE A 77 -14.68 23.06 -1.53
N GLN A 78 -15.89 23.62 -1.59
CA GLN A 78 -16.46 24.39 -0.48
C GLN A 78 -17.72 23.71 0.03
N ALA A 79 -17.87 23.62 1.35
CA ALA A 79 -19.06 23.07 1.98
C ALA A 79 -19.29 23.62 3.39
N GLN A 80 -20.44 23.31 3.99
CA GLN A 80 -20.79 23.74 5.35
C GLN A 80 -20.24 22.80 6.43
N SER A 81 -19.95 21.54 6.09
CA SER A 81 -19.47 20.52 7.02
C SER A 81 -18.23 19.80 6.46
N PRO A 82 -17.37 19.21 7.31
CA PRO A 82 -16.25 18.40 6.85
C PRO A 82 -16.73 17.13 6.12
N ASP A 83 -17.85 16.55 6.53
CA ASP A 83 -18.43 15.37 5.91
C ASP A 83 -18.85 15.66 4.46
N ASP A 84 -19.39 16.85 4.18
CA ASP A 84 -19.71 17.28 2.82
C ASP A 84 -18.46 17.52 1.97
N ILE A 85 -17.37 18.02 2.56
CA ILE A 85 -16.07 18.11 1.87
C ILE A 85 -15.59 16.73 1.44
N VAL A 86 -15.59 15.77 2.36
CA VAL A 86 -15.17 14.38 2.12
C VAL A 86 -16.08 13.71 1.09
N ASN A 87 -17.39 13.86 1.21
CA ASN A 87 -18.37 13.33 0.25
C ASN A 87 -18.17 13.90 -1.16
N ASN A 88 -17.89 15.20 -1.30
CA ASN A 88 -17.61 15.82 -2.59
C ASN A 88 -16.23 15.42 -3.13
N TYR A 89 -15.23 15.25 -2.26
CA TYR A 89 -13.93 14.71 -2.64
C TYR A 89 -14.06 13.30 -3.24
N PHE A 90 -14.87 12.42 -2.64
CA PHE A 90 -15.14 11.09 -3.18
C PHE A 90 -15.84 11.11 -4.55
N ARG A 91 -16.62 12.15 -4.86
CA ARG A 91 -17.19 12.30 -6.21
C ARG A 91 -16.11 12.59 -7.26
N LEU A 92 -15.00 13.22 -6.87
CA LEU A 92 -13.88 13.53 -7.75
C LEU A 92 -12.96 12.33 -7.94
N ILE A 93 -12.59 11.65 -6.85
CA ILE A 93 -11.58 10.57 -6.89
C ILE A 93 -12.19 9.17 -7.07
N GLY A 94 -13.51 9.04 -6.90
CA GLY A 94 -14.20 7.76 -6.85
C GLY A 94 -14.67 7.43 -5.45
N ARG A 95 -15.90 6.88 -5.36
CA ARG A 95 -16.43 6.41 -4.08
C ARG A 95 -15.72 5.13 -3.64
N PRO A 96 -15.54 4.92 -2.32
CA PRO A 96 -14.92 3.71 -1.81
C PRO A 96 -15.57 2.43 -2.32
N VAL A 97 -14.74 1.41 -2.53
CA VAL A 97 -15.19 0.06 -2.91
C VAL A 97 -16.06 -0.55 -1.82
N MET A 98 -17.09 -1.30 -2.21
CA MET A 98 -17.88 -2.09 -1.26
C MET A 98 -17.18 -3.43 -1.01
N VAL A 99 -16.70 -3.62 0.20
CA VAL A 99 -15.97 -4.83 0.63
C VAL A 99 -16.94 -5.96 1.02
N PRO A 100 -16.53 -7.24 0.93
CA PRO A 100 -17.35 -8.34 1.43
C PRO A 100 -17.48 -8.30 2.95
N GLN A 101 -18.59 -8.80 3.50
CA GLN A 101 -18.86 -8.71 4.94
C GLN A 101 -17.80 -9.42 5.81
N TRP A 102 -17.27 -10.54 5.33
CA TRP A 102 -16.25 -11.30 6.04
C TRP A 102 -14.95 -10.51 6.25
N ALA A 103 -14.69 -9.48 5.45
CA ALA A 103 -13.51 -8.61 5.59
C ALA A 103 -13.52 -7.78 6.89
N LEU A 104 -14.70 -7.61 7.49
CA LEU A 104 -14.89 -6.92 8.77
C LEU A 104 -14.62 -7.83 9.98
N GLY A 105 -14.40 -9.13 9.74
CA GLY A 105 -14.08 -10.11 10.76
C GLY A 105 -12.63 -10.02 11.24
N TRP A 106 -12.23 -10.99 12.06
CA TRP A 106 -10.86 -11.08 12.57
C TRP A 106 -9.90 -11.71 11.55
N ASN A 107 -8.76 -11.06 11.33
CA ASN A 107 -7.72 -11.48 10.38
C ASN A 107 -6.42 -11.84 11.14
N GLN A 108 -5.84 -13.00 10.85
CA GLN A 108 -4.54 -13.40 11.41
C GLN A 108 -3.51 -13.62 10.31
N CYS A 109 -2.33 -13.03 10.48
CA CYS A 109 -1.18 -13.18 9.59
C CYS A 109 0.12 -13.23 10.42
N ARG A 110 1.23 -13.66 9.79
CA ARG A 110 2.59 -13.54 10.30
C ARG A 110 3.57 -13.87 9.17
N TRP A 111 4.67 -13.13 9.08
CA TRP A 111 5.87 -13.56 8.37
C TRP A 111 6.62 -14.61 9.20
N GLY A 112 6.82 -15.82 8.64
CA GLY A 112 7.47 -16.95 9.32
C GLY A 112 6.53 -18.12 9.64
N TYR A 113 5.29 -18.09 9.13
CA TYR A 113 4.45 -19.30 9.03
C TYR A 113 4.94 -20.19 7.87
N ASP A 114 6.20 -20.61 7.93
CA ASP A 114 6.95 -21.38 6.90
C ASP A 114 6.41 -22.79 6.56
N THR A 115 5.33 -23.23 7.20
CA THR A 115 4.69 -24.52 6.96
C THR A 115 3.18 -24.41 7.13
N LEU A 116 2.43 -25.27 6.43
CA LEU A 116 0.97 -25.33 6.55
C LEU A 116 0.51 -25.64 7.99
N ASP A 117 1.28 -26.42 8.77
CA ASP A 117 0.93 -26.74 10.15
C ASP A 117 0.97 -25.52 11.07
N LYS A 118 1.88 -24.56 10.81
CA LYS A 118 1.89 -23.28 11.54
C LYS A 118 0.64 -22.43 11.25
N LEU A 119 0.13 -22.45 10.01
CA LEU A 119 -1.15 -21.79 9.67
C LEU A 119 -2.32 -22.44 10.41
N LYS A 120 -2.38 -23.78 10.45
CA LYS A 120 -3.43 -24.53 11.17
C LYS A 120 -3.38 -24.32 12.68
N GLY A 121 -2.20 -24.07 13.25
CA GLY A 121 -1.99 -23.90 14.68
C GLY A 121 -2.78 -22.75 15.33
N TYR A 122 -3.37 -21.84 14.54
CA TYR A 122 -4.27 -20.83 15.10
C TYR A 122 -5.47 -21.46 15.83
N ASP A 123 -6.03 -22.56 15.27
CA ASP A 123 -7.24 -23.19 15.78
C ASP A 123 -7.08 -23.76 17.21
N ASP A 124 -5.85 -24.07 17.61
CA ASP A 124 -5.52 -24.55 18.96
C ASP A 124 -5.83 -23.50 20.05
N ASN A 125 -5.86 -22.22 19.69
CA ASN A 125 -6.14 -21.12 20.61
C ASN A 125 -7.64 -20.94 20.92
N LYS A 126 -8.53 -21.55 20.12
CA LYS A 126 -10.00 -21.43 20.27
C LYS A 126 -10.49 -19.98 20.27
N LEU A 127 -9.84 -19.13 19.47
CA LEU A 127 -10.22 -17.74 19.25
C LEU A 127 -10.99 -17.60 17.92
N PRO A 128 -11.87 -16.59 17.78
CA PRO A 128 -12.52 -16.31 16.51
C PRO A 128 -11.50 -16.03 15.41
N LEU A 129 -11.71 -16.60 14.23
CA LEU A 129 -10.95 -16.32 13.02
C LEU A 129 -11.90 -16.31 11.83
N ASP A 130 -11.94 -15.20 11.10
CA ASP A 130 -12.70 -15.11 9.85
C ASP A 130 -11.78 -15.34 8.65
N VAL A 131 -10.53 -14.84 8.72
CA VAL A 131 -9.61 -14.87 7.58
C VAL A 131 -8.21 -15.29 8.02
N GLN A 132 -7.72 -16.40 7.47
CA GLN A 132 -6.31 -16.81 7.58
C GLN A 132 -5.50 -16.20 6.45
N TRP A 133 -4.32 -15.69 6.78
CA TRP A 133 -3.42 -15.09 5.80
C TRP A 133 -2.10 -15.85 5.73
N SER A 134 -1.41 -15.73 4.60
CA SER A 134 -0.03 -16.18 4.47
C SER A 134 0.83 -15.09 3.85
N ASP A 135 1.92 -14.76 4.54
CA ASP A 135 3.03 -13.99 4.00
C ASP A 135 3.84 -14.85 3.00
N ILE A 136 4.92 -14.31 2.43
CA ILE A 136 5.74 -14.83 1.33
C ILE A 136 6.23 -16.27 1.53
N ASP A 137 6.15 -16.80 2.75
CA ASP A 137 6.39 -18.20 3.12
C ASP A 137 5.61 -19.21 2.27
N TRP A 138 4.38 -18.86 1.83
CA TRP A 138 3.57 -19.77 1.01
C TRP A 138 4.16 -19.99 -0.39
N MET A 139 5.03 -19.10 -0.85
CA MET A 139 5.51 -19.06 -2.22
C MET A 139 6.68 -20.01 -2.49
N ASN A 140 6.74 -20.56 -3.69
CA ASN A 140 7.88 -21.34 -4.17
C ASN A 140 9.10 -20.43 -4.43
N LYS A 141 10.02 -20.34 -3.47
CA LYS A 141 11.19 -19.45 -3.52
C LYS A 141 10.80 -17.97 -3.73
N TYR A 142 9.77 -17.52 -3.00
CA TYR A 142 9.30 -16.12 -3.02
C TYR A 142 8.81 -15.64 -4.41
N ARG A 143 8.32 -16.57 -5.24
CA ARG A 143 7.80 -16.26 -6.57
C ARG A 143 6.30 -16.04 -6.49
N SER A 144 5.86 -14.80 -6.74
CA SER A 144 4.43 -14.49 -6.93
C SER A 144 3.78 -15.48 -7.90
N PHE A 145 2.57 -15.92 -7.54
CA PHE A 145 1.73 -16.87 -8.30
C PHE A 145 2.25 -18.32 -8.36
N GLU A 146 3.24 -18.69 -7.55
CA GLU A 146 3.66 -20.07 -7.36
C GLU A 146 3.69 -20.41 -5.87
N PHE A 147 3.01 -21.48 -5.43
CA PHE A 147 3.09 -21.94 -4.04
C PHE A 147 4.08 -23.10 -3.85
N ASP A 148 4.69 -23.18 -2.67
CA ASP A 148 5.67 -24.21 -2.31
C ASP A 148 5.02 -25.60 -2.21
N GLN A 149 5.38 -26.47 -3.16
CA GLN A 149 4.87 -27.84 -3.28
C GLN A 149 5.44 -28.81 -2.22
N VAL A 150 6.29 -28.34 -1.30
CA VAL A 150 6.84 -29.14 -0.19
C VAL A 150 6.14 -28.77 1.11
N ASN A 151 6.27 -27.52 1.56
CA ASN A 151 5.73 -27.09 2.86
C ASN A 151 4.24 -26.74 2.81
N PHE A 152 3.70 -26.47 1.62
CA PHE A 152 2.32 -26.04 1.37
C PHE A 152 1.60 -26.92 0.35
N LYS A 153 2.06 -28.16 0.12
CA LYS A 153 1.46 -29.10 -0.84
C LYS A 153 -0.05 -29.32 -0.63
N ASP A 154 -0.49 -29.30 0.63
CA ASP A 154 -1.89 -29.52 1.03
C ASP A 154 -2.67 -28.20 1.22
N LEU A 155 -2.10 -27.06 0.80
CA LEU A 155 -2.74 -25.74 0.88
C LEU A 155 -4.11 -25.69 0.18
N PRO A 156 -4.31 -26.27 -1.03
CA PRO A 156 -5.64 -26.30 -1.65
C PRO A 156 -6.71 -26.95 -0.74
N SER A 157 -6.41 -28.11 -0.17
CA SER A 157 -7.33 -28.81 0.75
C SER A 157 -7.57 -28.04 2.04
N PHE A 158 -6.54 -27.35 2.55
CA PHE A 158 -6.69 -26.50 3.73
C PHE A 158 -7.64 -25.32 3.46
N VAL A 159 -7.52 -24.67 2.30
CA VAL A 159 -8.43 -23.59 1.89
C VAL A 159 -9.87 -24.11 1.74
N ASP A 160 -10.06 -25.30 1.17
CA ASP A 160 -11.38 -25.94 1.12
C ASP A 160 -11.97 -26.16 2.52
N ASP A 161 -11.15 -26.55 3.50
CA ASP A 161 -11.60 -26.75 4.89
C ASP A 161 -11.91 -25.42 5.61
N LEU A 162 -11.17 -24.35 5.33
CA LEU A 162 -11.54 -23.00 5.75
C LEU A 162 -12.91 -22.62 5.18
N HIS A 163 -13.14 -22.84 3.90
CA HIS A 163 -14.42 -22.53 3.25
C HIS A 163 -15.59 -23.33 3.82
N LYS A 164 -15.41 -24.63 4.11
CA LYS A 164 -16.43 -25.46 4.77
C LYS A 164 -16.84 -24.95 6.15
N SER A 165 -15.93 -24.26 6.84
CA SER A 165 -16.17 -23.62 8.15
C SER A 165 -16.59 -22.15 8.03
N GLY A 166 -16.80 -21.63 6.82
CA GLY A 166 -17.20 -20.24 6.57
C GLY A 166 -16.06 -19.23 6.62
N ARG A 167 -14.83 -19.68 6.82
CA ARG A 167 -13.61 -18.86 6.87
C ARG A 167 -13.05 -18.59 5.48
N LYS A 168 -12.08 -17.69 5.43
CA LYS A 168 -11.50 -17.14 4.20
C LYS A 168 -9.99 -17.22 4.22
N TYR A 169 -9.40 -17.18 3.03
CA TYR A 169 -7.95 -17.24 2.87
C TYR A 169 -7.46 -16.10 1.97
N VAL A 170 -6.41 -15.40 2.41
CA VAL A 170 -5.80 -14.27 1.69
C VAL A 170 -4.27 -14.42 1.68
N PRO A 171 -3.66 -14.77 0.53
CA PRO A 171 -2.21 -14.77 0.37
C PRO A 171 -1.66 -13.39 0.01
N ILE A 172 -0.39 -13.14 0.35
CA ILE A 172 0.40 -12.05 -0.21
C ILE A 172 0.82 -12.33 -1.66
N VAL A 173 0.92 -11.26 -2.43
CA VAL A 173 1.53 -11.19 -3.76
C VAL A 173 2.40 -9.94 -3.80
N ASP A 174 3.64 -10.09 -4.25
CA ASP A 174 4.54 -8.96 -4.45
C ASP A 174 4.46 -8.45 -5.90
N ALA A 175 4.57 -7.13 -6.07
CA ALA A 175 4.68 -6.50 -7.38
C ALA A 175 5.92 -6.92 -8.18
N GLY A 176 6.99 -7.37 -7.51
CA GLY A 176 8.20 -7.85 -8.16
C GLY A 176 8.04 -9.30 -8.64
N ILE A 177 7.88 -9.50 -9.96
CA ILE A 177 7.73 -10.84 -10.53
C ILE A 177 9.11 -11.43 -10.81
N ALA A 178 9.42 -12.58 -10.22
CA ALA A 178 10.70 -13.25 -10.40
C ALA A 178 11.08 -13.42 -11.87
N TYR A 179 12.33 -13.15 -12.20
CA TYR A 179 12.85 -13.29 -13.55
C TYR A 179 12.83 -14.76 -13.98
N ARG A 180 12.18 -15.03 -15.12
CA ARG A 180 12.04 -16.37 -15.70
C ARG A 180 12.55 -16.31 -17.15
N PRO A 181 13.82 -16.68 -17.42
CA PRO A 181 14.43 -16.55 -18.74
C PRO A 181 13.71 -17.34 -19.83
N ASP A 182 12.97 -18.38 -19.43
CA ASP A 182 12.19 -19.25 -20.33
C ASP A 182 10.72 -18.82 -20.47
N SER A 183 10.31 -17.66 -19.96
CA SER A 183 8.92 -17.18 -20.02
C SER A 183 8.74 -15.98 -20.95
N ASP A 184 7.56 -15.87 -21.56
CA ASP A 184 7.17 -14.75 -22.44
C ASP A 184 6.74 -13.48 -21.67
N TYR A 185 6.98 -13.39 -20.35
CA TYR A 185 6.61 -12.22 -19.55
C TYR A 185 7.44 -10.99 -19.94
N LYS A 186 6.82 -10.04 -20.63
CA LYS A 186 7.40 -8.72 -20.93
C LYS A 186 7.18 -7.78 -19.73
N ALA A 187 8.06 -7.86 -18.73
CA ALA A 187 8.11 -6.92 -17.61
C ALA A 187 9.42 -6.11 -17.66
N PHE A 188 9.52 -5.00 -16.91
CA PHE A 188 10.77 -4.24 -16.78
C PHE A 188 11.87 -5.17 -16.28
N GLN A 189 12.82 -5.50 -17.15
CA GLN A 189 13.80 -6.54 -16.89
C GLN A 189 14.83 -6.04 -15.86
N GLU A 190 15.05 -6.83 -14.80
CA GLU A 190 16.19 -6.77 -13.87
C GLU A 190 16.08 -5.80 -12.66
N ALA A 191 15.08 -6.00 -11.79
CA ALA A 191 15.01 -5.44 -10.42
C ALA A 191 15.50 -6.45 -9.35
N HIS A 192 15.69 -6.02 -8.10
CA HIS A 192 15.98 -6.92 -6.96
C HIS A 192 14.93 -6.82 -5.85
N VAL A 193 14.26 -7.93 -5.55
CA VAL A 193 13.30 -8.08 -4.44
C VAL A 193 13.47 -9.46 -3.78
N TRP A 194 12.46 -9.99 -3.07
CA TRP A 194 12.51 -11.28 -2.37
C TRP A 194 13.02 -12.48 -3.19
N PRO A 195 12.59 -12.70 -4.46
CA PRO A 195 13.15 -13.76 -5.30
C PRO A 195 14.57 -13.45 -5.85
N ASN A 196 15.21 -12.36 -5.43
CA ASN A 196 16.37 -11.71 -6.04
C ASN A 196 15.99 -11.08 -7.39
N ASP A 197 16.51 -11.61 -8.50
CA ASP A 197 16.26 -11.08 -9.84
C ASP A 197 14.77 -11.13 -10.18
N ALA A 198 14.20 -9.96 -10.45
CA ALA A 198 12.78 -9.77 -10.69
C ALA A 198 12.51 -8.75 -11.79
N SER A 199 11.24 -8.52 -12.07
CA SER A 199 10.77 -7.55 -13.03
C SER A 199 9.47 -6.94 -12.55
N PHE A 200 9.30 -5.63 -12.74
CA PHE A 200 8.07 -4.93 -12.38
C PHE A 200 7.10 -4.96 -13.57
N PRO A 201 5.87 -5.48 -13.39
CA PRO A 201 4.84 -5.43 -14.41
C PRO A 201 4.49 -3.97 -14.75
N ASP A 202 4.30 -3.71 -16.04
CA ASP A 202 3.83 -2.40 -16.48
C ASP A 202 2.31 -2.39 -16.61
N TYR A 203 1.64 -1.99 -15.53
CA TYR A 203 0.17 -1.93 -15.48
C TYR A 203 -0.46 -0.86 -16.41
N THR A 204 0.35 -0.09 -17.16
CA THR A 204 -0.15 0.75 -18.26
C THR A 204 -0.39 -0.05 -19.54
N ASN A 205 0.21 -1.23 -19.66
CA ASN A 205 0.02 -2.15 -20.77
C ASN A 205 -1.25 -2.99 -20.52
N PRO A 206 -2.24 -2.98 -21.44
CA PRO A 206 -3.47 -3.75 -21.27
C PRO A 206 -3.26 -5.27 -21.24
N ASP A 207 -2.12 -5.77 -21.74
CA ASP A 207 -1.77 -7.19 -21.74
C ASP A 207 -1.09 -7.62 -20.42
N THR A 208 -0.86 -6.69 -19.48
CA THR A 208 -0.25 -6.99 -18.19
C THR A 208 -1.28 -7.48 -17.19
N GLY A 209 -1.29 -8.80 -16.96
CA GLY A 209 -1.92 -9.45 -15.81
C GLY A 209 -2.50 -10.82 -16.16
N HIS A 210 -2.16 -11.84 -15.36
CA HIS A 210 -2.87 -13.12 -15.33
C HIS A 210 -2.78 -13.74 -13.92
N LEU A 211 -3.71 -13.37 -13.04
CA LEU A 211 -3.92 -14.01 -11.72
C LEU A 211 -4.66 -15.35 -11.81
N GLU A 212 -5.23 -15.65 -12.97
CA GLU A 212 -6.20 -16.74 -13.15
C GLU A 212 -5.59 -18.11 -12.88
N ASP A 213 -4.32 -18.32 -13.24
CA ASP A 213 -3.68 -19.63 -13.18
C ASP A 213 -3.48 -20.15 -11.75
N VAL A 214 -3.14 -19.28 -10.80
CA VAL A 214 -2.92 -19.71 -9.40
C VAL A 214 -4.23 -19.84 -8.63
N HIS A 215 -5.23 -19.02 -8.94
CA HIS A 215 -6.55 -19.11 -8.30
C HIS A 215 -7.27 -20.42 -8.64
N THR A 216 -7.00 -21.01 -9.81
CA THR A 216 -7.53 -22.35 -10.15
C THR A 216 -6.93 -23.49 -9.30
N GLN A 217 -5.75 -23.27 -8.71
CA GLN A 217 -5.07 -24.25 -7.86
C GLN A 217 -5.38 -24.03 -6.38
N VAL A 218 -5.47 -22.77 -5.95
CA VAL A 218 -5.77 -22.37 -4.57
C VAL A 218 -6.88 -21.31 -4.62
N ALA A 219 -8.07 -21.65 -4.12
CA ALA A 219 -9.25 -20.79 -4.17
C ALA A 219 -9.22 -19.68 -3.10
N PHE A 220 -8.25 -18.77 -3.16
CA PHE A 220 -8.17 -17.63 -2.23
C PHE A 220 -9.33 -16.64 -2.43
N ASP A 221 -9.73 -15.96 -1.36
CA ASP A 221 -10.92 -15.09 -1.34
C ASP A 221 -10.61 -13.60 -1.57
N GLY A 222 -9.32 -13.25 -1.58
CA GLY A 222 -8.82 -11.91 -1.81
C GLY A 222 -7.30 -11.91 -1.89
N LEU A 223 -6.70 -10.74 -2.07
CA LEU A 223 -5.27 -10.57 -2.24
C LEU A 223 -4.70 -9.52 -1.29
N TRP A 224 -3.49 -9.78 -0.81
CA TRP A 224 -2.64 -8.78 -0.19
C TRP A 224 -1.56 -8.41 -1.20
N GLU A 225 -1.63 -7.18 -1.72
CA GLU A 225 -0.66 -6.67 -2.70
C GLU A 225 0.37 -5.82 -1.95
N ASP A 226 1.64 -6.22 -2.05
CA ASP A 226 2.74 -5.62 -1.32
C ASP A 226 3.94 -5.25 -2.22
N MET A 227 4.88 -4.49 -1.65
CA MET A 227 6.13 -4.09 -2.29
C MET A 227 5.94 -3.21 -3.53
N ASN A 228 4.84 -2.46 -3.59
CA ASN A 228 4.31 -1.82 -4.80
C ASN A 228 4.35 -0.30 -4.81
N GLU A 229 5.31 0.28 -4.10
CA GLU A 229 5.69 1.68 -4.33
C GLU A 229 6.22 1.96 -5.75
N ALA A 230 6.94 1.09 -6.49
CA ALA A 230 7.47 -0.24 -6.21
C ALA A 230 8.78 -0.22 -5.40
N SER A 231 8.89 -1.15 -4.46
CA SER A 231 10.08 -1.35 -3.64
C SER A 231 11.14 -2.12 -4.41
N ASN A 232 12.38 -1.61 -4.36
CA ASN A 232 13.53 -2.24 -4.98
C ASN A 232 14.67 -2.29 -3.96
N PHE A 233 15.39 -3.42 -3.87
CA PHE A 233 16.53 -3.54 -2.95
C PHE A 233 17.78 -2.84 -3.50
N CYS A 234 17.73 -2.38 -4.75
CA CYS A 234 18.71 -1.48 -5.37
C CYS A 234 18.31 0.00 -5.24
N GLN A 235 19.22 0.90 -5.61
CA GLN A 235 18.94 2.32 -5.79
C GLN A 235 18.77 2.63 -7.28
N GLY A 236 17.53 2.57 -7.78
CA GLY A 236 17.25 2.66 -9.20
C GLY A 236 17.73 1.41 -9.93
N ALA A 237 18.77 1.56 -10.76
CA ALA A 237 19.35 0.48 -11.55
C ALA A 237 20.14 -0.50 -10.65
N CYS A 238 19.85 -1.80 -10.79
CA CYS A 238 20.59 -2.87 -10.12
C CYS A 238 21.91 -3.22 -10.83
N TYR A 239 21.98 -3.01 -12.14
CA TYR A 239 23.10 -3.41 -12.99
C TYR A 239 23.62 -2.26 -13.84
N ARG A 240 24.90 -2.34 -14.21
CA ARG A 240 25.60 -1.25 -14.94
C ARG A 240 25.04 -1.01 -16.35
N ASN A 241 24.58 -2.07 -17.02
CA ASN A 241 23.93 -2.01 -18.34
C ASN A 241 22.59 -1.26 -18.34
N GLN A 242 21.97 -1.06 -17.17
CA GLN A 242 20.71 -0.31 -17.03
C GLN A 242 20.92 1.19 -16.82
N GLN A 243 22.15 1.61 -16.48
CA GLN A 243 22.44 3.01 -16.22
C GLN A 243 22.45 3.78 -17.54
N VAL A 244 21.68 4.87 -17.58
CA VAL A 244 21.68 5.80 -18.70
C VAL A 244 22.77 6.86 -18.53
N ASP A 245 23.38 7.32 -19.62
CA ASP A 245 24.48 8.30 -19.58
C ASP A 245 24.07 9.65 -18.97
N LYS A 246 22.81 10.06 -19.17
CA LYS A 246 22.26 11.35 -18.75
C LYS A 246 20.89 11.15 -18.08
N PRO A 247 20.86 10.64 -16.83
CA PRO A 247 19.62 10.29 -16.18
C PRO A 247 18.77 11.52 -15.87
N VAL A 248 17.45 11.40 -15.99
CA VAL A 248 16.52 12.52 -15.76
C VAL A 248 16.67 13.14 -14.37
N LYS A 249 17.08 12.34 -13.37
CA LYS A 249 17.30 12.82 -11.99
C LYS A 249 18.34 13.94 -11.87
N GLN A 250 19.30 14.03 -12.80
CA GLN A 250 20.31 15.09 -12.83
C GLN A 250 19.78 16.41 -13.40
N ASN A 251 18.64 16.37 -14.11
CA ASN A 251 18.04 17.54 -14.76
C ASN A 251 16.77 18.02 -14.05
N LEU A 252 16.46 17.48 -12.87
CA LEU A 252 15.29 17.90 -12.11
C LEU A 252 15.44 19.38 -11.70
N PRO A 253 14.41 20.22 -11.90
CA PRO A 253 14.45 21.61 -11.46
C PRO A 253 14.49 21.75 -9.93
N TYR A 254 14.05 20.70 -9.23
CA TYR A 254 13.96 20.60 -7.79
C TYR A 254 13.96 19.13 -7.37
N THR A 255 14.69 18.78 -6.31
CA THR A 255 14.68 17.44 -5.72
C THR A 255 14.04 17.50 -4.33
N PRO A 256 12.81 16.96 -4.15
CA PRO A 256 12.13 16.93 -2.86
C PRO A 256 13.02 16.38 -1.76
N THR A 257 13.07 17.08 -0.63
CA THR A 257 13.89 16.78 0.55
C THR A 257 15.41 16.70 0.32
N GLY A 258 15.89 16.95 -0.90
CA GLY A 258 17.27 16.67 -1.31
C GLY A 258 17.64 15.18 -1.34
N ARG A 259 16.65 14.28 -1.22
CA ARG A 259 16.87 12.83 -1.27
C ARG A 259 16.80 12.33 -2.70
N ASP A 260 17.67 11.39 -3.06
CA ASP A 260 17.57 10.71 -4.36
C ASP A 260 16.25 9.92 -4.41
N LEU A 261 15.44 10.21 -5.43
CA LEU A 261 14.10 9.64 -5.61
C LEU A 261 14.15 8.16 -6.01
N GLU A 262 15.31 7.66 -6.44
CA GLU A 262 15.53 6.25 -6.79
C GLU A 262 15.91 5.37 -5.58
N ILE A 263 16.07 5.94 -4.38
CA ILE A 263 16.39 5.16 -3.17
C ILE A 263 15.25 4.19 -2.90
N LYS A 264 15.57 2.90 -2.99
CA LYS A 264 14.64 1.77 -2.85
C LYS A 264 13.49 1.78 -3.85
N SER A 265 13.72 2.26 -5.07
CA SER A 265 12.70 2.22 -6.13
C SER A 265 13.29 1.95 -7.51
N MET A 266 12.42 1.93 -8.52
CA MET A 266 12.76 1.85 -9.94
C MET A 266 13.55 3.10 -10.39
N PRO A 267 14.38 2.99 -11.45
CA PRO A 267 14.97 4.15 -12.11
C PRO A 267 13.89 5.14 -12.57
N LEU A 268 14.14 6.44 -12.43
CA LEU A 268 13.19 7.48 -12.88
C LEU A 268 13.06 7.52 -14.42
N ASP A 269 14.12 7.10 -15.11
CA ASP A 269 14.21 7.01 -16.56
C ASP A 269 13.41 5.84 -17.17
N THR A 270 12.87 4.94 -16.33
CA THR A 270 12.06 3.81 -16.82
C THR A 270 10.84 4.31 -17.60
N LEU A 271 10.65 3.79 -18.81
CA LEU A 271 9.54 4.18 -19.69
C LEU A 271 8.44 3.12 -19.65
N HIS A 272 7.22 3.55 -19.31
CA HIS A 272 6.02 2.72 -19.41
C HIS A 272 5.56 2.59 -20.87
N SER A 273 4.76 1.57 -21.17
CA SER A 273 4.26 1.23 -22.52
C SER A 273 3.43 2.33 -23.15
N ASN A 274 2.81 3.19 -22.33
CA ASN A 274 2.09 4.38 -22.78
C ASN A 274 2.99 5.60 -23.04
N GLY A 275 4.30 5.48 -22.89
CA GLY A 275 5.29 6.54 -23.11
C GLY A 275 5.50 7.50 -21.94
N VAL A 276 4.91 7.22 -20.77
CA VAL A 276 5.12 8.00 -19.55
C VAL A 276 6.36 7.51 -18.81
N LEU A 277 7.15 8.42 -18.24
CA LEU A 277 8.29 8.06 -17.41
C LEU A 277 7.84 7.65 -16.01
N GLN A 278 8.61 6.74 -15.40
CA GLN A 278 8.44 6.36 -14.00
C GLN A 278 8.55 7.58 -13.07
N LEU A 279 9.36 8.59 -13.41
CA LEU A 279 9.36 9.90 -12.73
C LEU A 279 7.95 10.48 -12.51
N ASP A 280 7.08 10.37 -13.51
CA ASP A 280 5.76 11.01 -13.54
C ASP A 280 4.65 10.09 -13.02
N ALA A 281 4.87 8.77 -13.07
CA ALA A 281 3.89 7.73 -12.76
C ALA A 281 4.14 7.00 -11.43
N HIS A 282 5.32 7.13 -10.83
CA HIS A 282 5.76 6.35 -9.67
C HIS A 282 4.75 6.30 -8.53
N SER A 283 4.29 7.45 -8.02
CA SER A 283 3.36 7.48 -6.88
C SER A 283 1.99 6.86 -7.19
N TYR A 284 1.71 6.58 -8.47
CA TYR A 284 0.49 5.93 -8.95
C TYR A 284 0.66 4.42 -9.19
N TYR A 285 1.88 3.86 -9.12
CA TYR A 285 2.19 2.47 -9.50
C TYR A 285 1.30 1.43 -8.79
N GLY A 286 1.28 1.38 -7.45
CA GLY A 286 0.40 0.44 -6.72
C GLY A 286 -1.11 0.67 -6.99
N THR A 287 -1.52 1.91 -7.26
CA THR A 287 -2.90 2.16 -7.70
C THR A 287 -3.20 1.62 -9.10
N GLN A 288 -2.19 1.48 -9.97
CA GLN A 288 -2.34 0.82 -11.26
C GLN A 288 -2.42 -0.70 -11.11
N GLU A 289 -1.60 -1.28 -10.22
CA GLU A 289 -1.64 -2.70 -9.85
C GLU A 289 -3.04 -3.11 -9.38
N VAL A 290 -3.54 -2.44 -8.34
CA VAL A 290 -4.87 -2.68 -7.80
C VAL A 290 -5.95 -2.57 -8.89
N LYS A 291 -5.82 -1.63 -9.83
CA LYS A 291 -6.78 -1.48 -10.93
C LYS A 291 -6.75 -2.65 -11.92
N ALA A 292 -5.59 -3.25 -12.12
CA ALA A 292 -5.44 -4.46 -12.94
C ALA A 292 -6.03 -5.68 -12.22
N THR A 293 -5.88 -5.77 -10.91
CA THR A 293 -6.42 -6.87 -10.09
C THR A 293 -7.91 -6.75 -9.80
N HIS A 294 -8.45 -5.53 -9.71
CA HIS A 294 -9.83 -5.28 -9.33
C HIS A 294 -10.85 -5.81 -10.36
N SER A 295 -11.61 -6.83 -9.97
CA SER A 295 -12.75 -7.36 -10.72
C SER A 295 -13.93 -6.38 -10.75
N LYS A 296 -14.47 -6.14 -11.95
CA LYS A 296 -15.71 -5.36 -12.14
C LYS A 296 -16.98 -6.18 -11.91
N ASN A 297 -16.87 -7.51 -11.84
CA ASN A 297 -18.01 -8.44 -11.86
C ASN A 297 -18.34 -9.01 -10.48
N MET A 298 -17.40 -8.96 -9.53
CA MET A 298 -17.57 -9.48 -8.18
C MET A 298 -17.03 -8.49 -7.15
N ARG A 299 -17.50 -8.58 -5.90
CA ARG A 299 -16.88 -7.81 -4.80
C ARG A 299 -15.47 -8.33 -4.58
N THR A 300 -14.48 -7.47 -4.76
CA THR A 300 -13.08 -7.78 -4.48
C THR A 300 -12.72 -7.43 -3.05
N PHE A 301 -11.83 -8.23 -2.47
CA PHE A 301 -11.08 -7.87 -1.28
C PHE A 301 -9.60 -7.80 -1.64
N ILE A 302 -9.05 -6.60 -1.62
CA ILE A 302 -7.64 -6.33 -1.89
C ILE A 302 -7.15 -5.43 -0.77
N ILE A 303 -6.07 -5.83 -0.10
CA ILE A 303 -5.35 -5.00 0.86
C ILE A 303 -4.01 -4.60 0.24
N GLU A 304 -3.89 -3.30 -0.02
CA GLU A 304 -2.81 -2.67 -0.79
C GLU A 304 -1.88 -1.87 0.13
N ARG A 305 -0.55 -1.88 -0.12
CA ARG A 305 0.40 -1.02 0.61
C ARG A 305 0.47 0.39 0.07
N SER A 306 0.87 0.53 -1.20
CA SER A 306 1.06 1.84 -1.84
C SER A 306 -0.26 2.44 -2.28
N SER A 307 -0.42 3.76 -2.21
CA SER A 307 -1.69 4.36 -2.66
C SER A 307 -1.56 5.78 -3.14
N PHE A 308 -2.34 6.09 -4.18
CA PHE A 308 -2.60 7.44 -4.61
C PHE A 308 -4.07 7.83 -4.35
N ALA A 309 -4.37 9.13 -4.39
CA ALA A 309 -5.72 9.63 -4.31
C ALA A 309 -6.65 8.93 -5.33
N GLY A 310 -7.70 8.26 -4.84
CA GLY A 310 -8.63 7.47 -5.64
C GLY A 310 -8.43 5.96 -5.63
N MET A 311 -7.33 5.45 -5.05
CA MET A 311 -7.10 3.99 -4.90
C MET A 311 -8.28 3.29 -4.20
N GLY A 312 -8.87 3.93 -3.19
CA GLY A 312 -9.97 3.38 -2.40
C GLY A 312 -11.24 3.02 -3.18
N LYS A 313 -11.36 3.45 -4.44
CA LYS A 313 -12.39 3.01 -5.38
C LYS A 313 -12.27 1.52 -5.74
N PHE A 314 -11.10 0.93 -5.58
CA PHE A 314 -10.76 -0.39 -6.07
C PHE A 314 -10.31 -1.36 -4.96
N ALA A 315 -9.58 -0.85 -3.96
CA ALA A 315 -9.05 -1.66 -2.86
C ALA A 315 -9.12 -0.94 -1.50
N SER A 316 -8.62 -1.63 -0.50
CA SER A 316 -8.49 -1.22 0.90
C SER A 316 -7.01 -1.27 1.29
N ARG A 317 -6.63 -0.84 2.49
CA ARG A 317 -5.19 -0.80 2.86
C ARG A 317 -4.94 -1.03 4.35
N TRP A 318 -3.72 -1.39 4.69
CA TRP A 318 -3.20 -1.21 6.05
C TRP A 318 -2.28 0.00 6.12
N LEU A 319 -1.79 0.32 7.32
CA LEU A 319 -0.89 1.45 7.55
C LEU A 319 0.58 1.14 7.24
N GLY A 320 0.91 -0.10 6.89
CA GLY A 320 2.28 -0.57 6.68
C GLY A 320 2.97 -0.96 7.99
N ASP A 321 4.29 -1.10 7.89
CA ASP A 321 5.17 -1.58 8.96
C ASP A 321 5.22 -0.59 10.12
N ASN A 322 4.42 -0.84 11.14
CA ASN A 322 4.47 -0.16 12.43
C ASN A 322 5.38 -0.92 13.40
N PHE A 323 5.75 -0.30 14.52
CA PHE A 323 6.57 -0.96 15.54
C PHE A 323 5.71 -1.36 16.75
N SER A 324 6.15 -2.41 17.44
CA SER A 324 5.56 -2.93 18.68
C SER A 324 5.85 -2.01 19.88
N GLU A 325 5.42 -0.74 19.79
CA GLU A 325 5.55 0.28 20.85
C GLU A 325 4.25 1.09 21.03
N ASP A 326 3.99 1.56 22.26
CA ASP A 326 2.75 2.27 22.64
C ASP A 326 2.43 3.47 21.73
N LYS A 327 3.46 4.20 21.28
CA LYS A 327 3.27 5.39 20.43
C LYS A 327 2.69 5.03 19.05
N TYR A 328 3.04 3.87 18.49
CA TYR A 328 2.51 3.42 17.21
C TYR A 328 1.07 2.91 17.32
N MET A 329 0.68 2.37 18.48
CA MET A 329 -0.73 2.18 18.81
C MET A 329 -1.47 3.53 18.82
N GLY A 330 -0.88 4.58 19.38
CA GLY A 330 -1.44 5.94 19.30
C GLY A 330 -1.55 6.48 17.87
N TYR A 331 -0.49 6.37 17.07
CA TYR A 331 -0.45 6.85 15.68
C TYR A 331 -1.43 6.12 14.76
N SER A 332 -1.75 4.87 15.07
CA SER A 332 -2.74 4.10 14.31
C SER A 332 -4.11 4.78 14.24
N ILE A 333 -4.53 5.48 15.31
CA ILE A 333 -5.85 6.10 15.41
C ILE A 333 -5.97 7.22 14.39
N SER A 334 -5.00 8.13 14.35
CA SER A 334 -4.97 9.22 13.37
C SER A 334 -4.74 8.70 11.96
N GLY A 335 -3.91 7.65 11.78
CA GLY A 335 -3.69 7.00 10.49
C GLY A 335 -4.98 6.42 9.89
N VAL A 336 -5.75 5.66 10.66
CA VAL A 336 -7.05 5.09 10.22
C VAL A 336 -8.07 6.19 9.92
N MET A 337 -8.17 7.22 10.76
CA MET A 337 -9.04 8.38 10.49
C MET A 337 -8.66 9.10 9.20
N MET A 338 -7.36 9.25 8.94
CA MET A 338 -6.86 9.88 7.71
C MET A 338 -7.23 9.06 6.47
N MET A 339 -7.13 7.72 6.53
CA MET A 339 -7.55 6.87 5.42
C MET A 339 -9.04 6.96 5.12
N ASN A 340 -9.87 7.10 6.15
CA ASN A 340 -11.29 7.37 5.97
C ASN A 340 -11.52 8.68 5.20
N ILE A 341 -10.78 9.76 5.53
CA ILE A 341 -10.84 11.04 4.78
C ILE A 341 -10.33 10.87 3.34
N PHE A 342 -9.32 10.03 3.12
CA PHE A 342 -8.75 9.76 1.80
C PHE A 342 -9.59 8.82 0.93
N GLY A 343 -10.74 8.36 1.42
CA GLY A 343 -11.66 7.50 0.67
C GLY A 343 -11.29 6.02 0.72
N ILE A 344 -10.57 5.60 1.76
CA ILE A 344 -10.18 4.22 2.00
C ILE A 344 -10.68 3.83 3.40
N PRO A 345 -11.99 3.59 3.58
CA PRO A 345 -12.60 3.44 4.89
C PRO A 345 -12.23 2.12 5.57
N LEU A 346 -12.03 1.05 4.79
CA LEU A 346 -11.52 -0.22 5.30
C LEU A 346 -9.99 -0.10 5.44
N ALA A 347 -9.56 0.40 6.60
CA ALA A 347 -8.15 0.55 6.94
C ALA A 347 -7.87 0.21 8.41
N GLY A 348 -6.62 -0.19 8.68
CA GLY A 348 -6.16 -0.63 10.00
C GLY A 348 -4.64 -0.66 10.11
N ALA A 349 -4.12 -0.78 11.32
CA ALA A 349 -2.71 -1.05 11.58
C ALA A 349 -2.53 -2.51 11.99
N ASP A 350 -1.31 -3.04 11.84
CA ASP A 350 -1.00 -4.37 12.36
C ASP A 350 -1.05 -4.35 13.88
N ILE A 351 -2.03 -5.08 14.43
CA ILE A 351 -2.35 -5.09 15.85
C ILE A 351 -1.21 -5.78 16.61
N CYS A 352 -0.81 -5.16 17.72
CA CYS A 352 0.40 -5.47 18.52
C CYS A 352 1.73 -4.98 17.92
N GLY A 353 1.72 -4.45 16.69
CA GLY A 353 2.91 -3.98 15.99
C GLY A 353 3.54 -5.06 15.12
N PHE A 354 4.05 -4.65 13.96
CA PHE A 354 4.73 -5.53 13.00
C PHE A 354 6.22 -5.70 13.31
N ILE A 355 6.94 -4.60 13.58
CA ILE A 355 8.38 -4.63 13.84
C ILE A 355 8.65 -4.75 15.34
N GLY A 356 9.40 -5.80 15.70
CA GLY A 356 9.95 -5.99 17.04
C GLY A 356 9.00 -6.69 17.99
N ASP A 357 9.52 -7.08 19.16
CA ASP A 357 8.78 -7.90 20.11
C ASP A 357 7.73 -7.08 20.88
N THR A 358 6.46 -7.43 20.70
CA THR A 358 5.40 -6.95 21.60
C THR A 358 5.49 -7.64 22.97
N ASN A 359 4.88 -7.03 23.97
CA ASN A 359 4.64 -7.66 25.27
C ASN A 359 3.12 -7.90 25.51
N PRO A 360 2.74 -8.73 26.50
CA PRO A 360 1.34 -9.05 26.75
C PRO A 360 0.45 -7.83 27.07
N GLU A 361 0.98 -6.82 27.78
CA GLU A 361 0.22 -5.62 28.12
C GLU A 361 -0.08 -4.78 26.88
N LEU A 362 0.96 -4.43 26.11
CA LEU A 362 0.81 -3.69 24.85
C LEU A 362 -0.14 -4.43 23.91
N CYS A 363 0.05 -5.73 23.71
CA CYS A 363 -0.76 -6.50 22.78
C CYS A 363 -2.22 -6.58 23.24
N ALA A 364 -2.50 -6.76 24.54
CA ALA A 364 -3.86 -6.72 25.07
C ALA A 364 -4.51 -5.34 24.91
N ARG A 365 -3.77 -4.24 25.12
CA ARG A 365 -4.26 -2.87 24.86
C ARG A 365 -4.55 -2.65 23.39
N TRP A 366 -3.66 -3.11 22.52
CA TRP A 366 -3.81 -2.94 21.08
C TRP A 366 -4.98 -3.75 20.54
N HIS A 367 -5.27 -4.93 21.07
CA HIS A 367 -6.49 -5.66 20.70
C HIS A 367 -7.76 -4.87 21.03
N HIS A 368 -7.82 -4.16 22.17
CA HIS A 368 -8.96 -3.31 22.48
C HIS A 368 -9.12 -2.16 21.48
N VAL A 369 -8.02 -1.54 21.03
CA VAL A 369 -8.06 -0.47 20.03
C VAL A 369 -8.40 -1.03 18.64
N GLY A 370 -7.71 -2.10 18.25
CA GLY A 370 -7.79 -2.71 16.94
C GLY A 370 -9.09 -3.44 16.66
N ALA A 371 -9.86 -3.81 17.69
CA ALA A 371 -11.23 -4.29 17.54
C ALA A 371 -12.17 -3.22 16.96
N TYR A 372 -11.79 -1.93 17.01
CA TYR A 372 -12.54 -0.82 16.40
C TYR A 372 -11.95 -0.33 15.09
N TYR A 373 -10.86 -0.94 14.59
CA TYR A 373 -10.42 -0.64 13.23
C TYR A 373 -11.44 -1.22 12.24
N PRO A 374 -11.78 -0.48 11.17
CA PRO A 374 -12.53 -1.03 10.06
C PRO A 374 -11.89 -2.31 9.49
N PHE A 375 -10.55 -2.32 9.37
CA PHE A 375 -9.77 -3.52 9.05
C PHE A 375 -9.00 -3.99 10.29
N SER A 376 -9.36 -5.15 10.83
CA SER A 376 -8.77 -5.68 12.06
C SER A 376 -7.90 -6.91 11.77
N ARG A 377 -6.57 -6.72 11.74
CA ARG A 377 -5.58 -7.76 11.48
C ARG A 377 -4.47 -7.74 12.52
N ASN A 378 -4.15 -8.91 13.07
CA ASN A 378 -2.87 -9.15 13.74
C ASN A 378 -1.85 -9.68 12.72
N HIS A 379 -0.71 -9.01 12.63
CA HIS A 379 0.39 -9.38 11.75
C HIS A 379 1.72 -8.95 12.40
N ASN A 380 2.75 -9.77 12.21
CA ASN A 380 4.04 -9.62 12.88
C ASN A 380 5.15 -10.21 11.98
N ASN A 381 6.38 -9.73 12.18
CA ASN A 381 7.58 -10.15 11.44
C ASN A 381 8.27 -11.41 11.98
#